data_AF-A0A3P7KAD6-F1
#
_entry.id   AF-A0A3P7KAD6-F1
#
_cell.length_a   1.000
_cell.length_b   1.000
_cell.length_c   1.000
_cell.angle_alpha   90.00
_cell.angle_beta   90.00
_cell.angle_gamma   90.00
#
_symmetry.space_group_name_H-M   'P 1'
#
loop_
_entity.id
_entity.type
_entity.pdbx_description
1 polymer ?
#
loop_
_entity_poly.entity_id
_entity_poly.type
_entity_poly.pdbx_seq_one_letter_code
_entity_poly.pdbx_strand_id
1 'polypeptide(L)'
;MVLSYLRSHLPLAPEEFVQAVAAQLTSDEQLANIAKHLGVDVLVRTAEQPPSSTSIADAFRALFAVIGEQRAKVLVVDVIIPQLIDIDFAEVFPLRQPLAVLTDLLEKDGAKEIEPRLLRSAGVVSAQPVYV
;
A
#
# COMPACT_ATOMS: atom_id res chain seq x y z
N MET A 1 -13.20 2.28 -5.39
CA MET A 1 -13.44 0.93 -4.82
C MET A 1 -12.34 0.52 -3.85
N VAL A 2 -11.06 0.64 -4.24
CA VAL A 2 -9.93 0.43 -3.30
C VAL A 2 -9.99 1.39 -2.11
N LEU A 3 -10.09 2.71 -2.35
CA LEU A 3 -10.20 3.70 -1.27
C LEU A 3 -11.36 3.43 -0.30
N SER A 4 -12.55 3.12 -0.82
CA SER A 4 -13.71 2.80 0.02
C SER A 4 -13.48 1.55 0.87
N TYR A 5 -12.79 0.55 0.33
CA TYR A 5 -12.43 -0.66 1.08
C TYR A 5 -11.42 -0.33 2.19
N LEU A 6 -10.36 0.43 1.88
CA LEU A 6 -9.36 0.78 2.88
C LEU A 6 -9.95 1.65 3.99
N ARG A 7 -10.75 2.68 3.67
CA ARG A 7 -11.40 3.54 4.68
C ARG A 7 -12.33 2.76 5.61
N SER A 8 -13.02 1.73 5.13
CA SER A 8 -13.92 0.93 5.96
C SER A 8 -13.18 -0.05 6.88
N HIS A 9 -12.01 -0.55 6.46
CA HIS A 9 -11.24 -1.55 7.21
C HIS A 9 -10.07 -0.97 8.02
N LEU A 10 -9.67 0.27 7.75
CA LEU A 10 -8.62 1.02 8.46
C LEU A 10 -9.17 2.36 8.99
N PRO A 11 -10.19 2.35 9.88
CA PRO A 11 -10.89 3.57 10.29
C PRO A 11 -10.03 4.55 11.10
N LEU A 12 -8.94 4.07 11.69
CA LEU A 12 -7.99 4.88 12.48
C LEU A 12 -6.82 5.40 11.66
N ALA A 13 -6.68 4.95 10.41
CA ALA A 13 -5.58 5.38 9.57
C ALA A 13 -5.79 6.83 9.08
N PRO A 14 -4.74 7.66 9.06
CA PRO A 14 -4.80 8.98 8.44
C PRO A 14 -5.23 8.90 6.97
N GLU A 15 -5.94 9.91 6.50
CA GLU A 15 -6.45 9.92 5.12
C GLU A 15 -5.31 9.94 4.10
N GLU A 16 -4.21 10.63 4.41
CA GLU A 16 -3.00 10.68 3.57
C GLU A 16 -2.36 9.30 3.43
N PHE A 17 -2.35 8.51 4.51
CA PHE A 17 -1.87 7.13 4.49
C PHE A 17 -2.74 6.26 3.59
N VAL A 18 -4.07 6.33 3.76
CA VAL A 18 -5.02 5.55 2.95
C VAL A 18 -4.88 5.88 1.46
N GLN A 19 -4.68 7.16 1.13
CA GLN A 19 -4.44 7.60 -0.24
C GLN A 19 -3.11 7.07 -0.80
N ALA A 20 -2.03 7.13 -0.03
CA ALA A 20 -0.72 6.63 -0.45
C ALA A 20 -0.76 5.12 -0.73
N VAL A 21 -1.36 4.34 0.17
CA VAL A 21 -1.53 2.89 -0.03
C VAL A 21 -2.42 2.58 -1.23
N ALA A 22 -3.52 3.31 -1.41
CA ALA A 22 -4.38 3.12 -2.57
C ALA A 22 -3.66 3.45 -3.88
N ALA A 23 -2.82 4.50 -3.90
CA ALA A 23 -2.00 4.87 -5.05
C ALA A 23 -1.00 3.77 -5.38
N GLN A 24 -0.33 3.19 -4.38
CA GLN A 24 0.61 2.08 -4.58
C GLN A 24 -0.09 0.85 -5.16
N LEU A 25 -1.24 0.45 -4.60
CA LEU A 25 -2.04 -0.69 -5.07
C LEU A 25 -2.57 -0.51 -6.50
N THR A 26 -2.74 0.73 -6.95
CA THR A 26 -3.30 1.07 -8.26
C THR A 26 -2.27 1.64 -9.23
N SER A 27 -0.98 1.58 -8.87
CA SER A 27 0.14 1.98 -9.72
C SER A 27 0.20 1.14 -10.98
N ASP A 28 0.71 1.72 -12.08
CA ASP A 28 0.85 1.01 -13.36
C ASP A 28 1.72 -0.23 -13.22
N GLU A 29 2.78 -0.16 -12.41
CA GLU A 29 3.67 -1.28 -12.15
C GLU A 29 2.93 -2.43 -11.44
N GLN A 30 2.19 -2.12 -10.37
CA GLN A 30 1.46 -3.14 -9.62
C GLN A 30 0.33 -3.76 -10.46
N LEU A 31 -0.45 -2.93 -11.15
CA LEU A 31 -1.53 -3.41 -12.01
C LEU A 31 -1.01 -4.23 -13.18
N ALA A 32 0.09 -3.81 -13.82
CA ALA A 32 0.71 -4.58 -14.88
C ALA A 32 1.26 -5.92 -14.37
N ASN A 33 1.86 -5.93 -13.17
CA ASN A 33 2.35 -7.16 -12.55
C ASN A 33 1.20 -8.15 -12.31
N ILE A 34 0.11 -7.70 -11.71
CA ILE A 34 -1.10 -8.51 -11.52
C ILE A 34 -1.63 -9.03 -12.87
N ALA A 35 -1.77 -8.14 -13.87
CA ALA A 35 -2.32 -8.51 -15.16
C ALA A 35 -1.45 -9.54 -15.90
N LYS A 36 -0.13 -9.47 -15.79
CA LYS A 36 0.78 -10.49 -16.34
C LYS A 36 0.54 -11.86 -15.71
N HIS A 37 0.35 -11.92 -14.39
CA HIS A 37 0.02 -13.19 -13.71
C HIS A 37 -1.36 -13.73 -14.08
N LEU A 38 -2.26 -12.88 -14.56
CA LEU A 38 -3.56 -13.27 -15.13
C LEU A 38 -3.52 -13.56 -16.64
N GLY A 39 -2.36 -13.43 -17.29
CA GLY A 39 -2.19 -13.66 -18.72
C GLY A 39 -2.75 -12.55 -19.63
N VAL A 40 -2.93 -11.33 -19.11
CA VAL A 40 -3.41 -10.19 -19.94
C VAL A 40 -2.36 -9.78 -20.97
N ASP A 41 -1.08 -9.94 -20.67
CA ASP A 41 0.05 -9.63 -21.54
C ASP A 41 0.08 -10.45 -22.84
N VAL A 42 -0.44 -11.68 -22.81
CA VAL A 42 -0.57 -12.54 -24.00
C VAL A 42 -1.88 -12.31 -24.78
N LEU A 43 -2.85 -11.61 -24.18
CA LEU A 43 -4.15 -11.33 -24.78
C LEU A 43 -4.24 -9.92 -25.37
N VAL A 44 -3.43 -8.98 -24.86
CA VAL A 44 -3.49 -7.58 -25.27
C VAL A 44 -3.05 -7.41 -26.72
N ARG A 45 -3.87 -6.73 -27.52
CA ARG A 45 -3.55 -6.42 -28.92
C ARG A 45 -2.90 -5.05 -28.99
N THR A 46 -1.58 -5.03 -28.92
CA THR A 46 -0.76 -3.81 -29.03
C THR A 46 0.26 -3.94 -30.16
N ALA A 47 0.79 -2.81 -30.63
CA ALA A 47 1.90 -2.77 -31.56
C ALA A 47 3.27 -2.91 -30.85
N GLU A 48 3.31 -2.80 -29.52
CA GLU A 48 4.51 -2.90 -28.69
C GLU A 48 4.91 -4.36 -28.46
N GLN A 49 6.21 -4.70 -28.60
CA GLN A 49 6.72 -6.04 -28.31
C GLN A 49 8.06 -5.99 -27.56
N PRO A 50 8.11 -6.35 -26.26
CA PRO A 50 6.98 -6.71 -25.40
C PRO A 50 6.09 -5.49 -25.05
N PRO A 51 4.82 -5.70 -24.66
CA PRO A 51 3.95 -4.61 -24.20
C PRO A 51 4.53 -3.86 -23.00
N SER A 52 4.40 -2.54 -22.97
CA SER A 52 4.80 -1.72 -21.83
C SER A 52 3.91 -1.97 -20.60
N SER A 53 4.42 -1.67 -19.40
CA SER A 53 3.63 -1.79 -18.15
C SER A 53 2.37 -0.92 -18.20
N THR A 54 2.49 0.30 -18.72
CA THR A 54 1.37 1.22 -18.93
C THR A 54 0.30 0.60 -19.84
N SER A 55 0.70 0.03 -20.99
CA SER A 55 -0.23 -0.63 -21.93
C SER A 55 -0.96 -1.82 -21.28
N ILE A 56 -0.26 -2.64 -20.50
CA ILE A 56 -0.85 -3.78 -19.79
C ILE A 56 -1.80 -3.31 -18.68
N ALA A 57 -1.40 -2.31 -17.91
CA ALA A 57 -2.22 -1.74 -16.84
C ALA A 57 -3.51 -1.12 -17.40
N ASP A 58 -3.42 -0.40 -18.51
CA ASP A 58 -4.59 0.19 -19.17
C ASP A 58 -5.52 -0.88 -19.76
N ALA A 59 -4.98 -1.94 -20.36
CA ALA A 59 -5.77 -3.08 -20.78
C ALA A 59 -6.49 -3.74 -19.59
N PHE A 60 -5.80 -3.88 -18.46
CA PHE A 60 -6.40 -4.42 -17.24
C PHE A 60 -7.52 -3.51 -16.70
N ARG A 61 -7.30 -2.18 -16.65
CA ARG A 61 -8.33 -1.20 -16.28
C ARG A 61 -9.54 -1.25 -17.19
N ALA A 62 -9.33 -1.40 -18.51
CA ALA A 62 -10.41 -1.52 -19.47
C ALA A 62 -11.28 -2.76 -19.22
N LEU A 63 -10.71 -3.88 -18.73
CA LEU A 63 -11.49 -5.05 -18.35
C LEU A 63 -12.49 -4.75 -17.23
N PHE A 64 -12.09 -3.99 -16.20
CA PHE A 64 -13.01 -3.59 -15.11
C PHE A 64 -14.21 -2.79 -15.61
N ALA A 65 -14.04 -1.98 -16.67
CA ALA A 65 -15.12 -1.19 -17.26
C ALA A 65 -16.16 -2.07 -17.99
N VAL A 66 -15.78 -3.25 -18.49
CA VAL A 66 -16.63 -4.11 -19.33
C VAL A 66 -17.34 -5.21 -18.53
N ILE A 67 -16.72 -5.75 -17.48
CA ILE A 67 -17.27 -6.90 -16.73
C ILE A 67 -18.47 -6.55 -15.83
N GLY A 68 -18.81 -5.26 -15.71
CA GLY A 68 -19.89 -4.76 -14.87
C GLY A 68 -19.48 -4.57 -13.40
N GLU A 69 -20.17 -3.66 -12.71
CA GLU A 69 -19.77 -3.15 -11.40
C GLU A 69 -19.60 -4.26 -10.34
N GLN A 70 -20.55 -5.19 -10.23
CA GLN A 70 -20.50 -6.25 -9.21
C GLN A 70 -19.31 -7.19 -9.39
N ARG A 71 -19.04 -7.63 -10.63
CA ARG A 71 -17.88 -8.48 -10.93
C ARG A 71 -16.57 -7.72 -10.74
N ALA A 72 -16.54 -6.44 -11.09
CA ALA A 72 -15.41 -5.58 -10.78
C ALA A 72 -15.17 -5.48 -9.26
N LYS A 73 -16.20 -5.46 -8.41
CA LYS A 73 -16.03 -5.45 -6.93
C LYS A 73 -15.33 -6.70 -6.45
N VAL A 74 -15.82 -7.85 -6.88
CA VAL A 74 -15.23 -9.15 -6.54
C VAL A 74 -13.78 -9.20 -7.03
N LEU A 75 -13.51 -8.82 -8.27
CA LEU A 75 -12.15 -8.84 -8.82
C LEU A 75 -11.18 -7.91 -8.06
N VAL A 76 -11.63 -6.71 -7.66
CA VAL A 76 -10.79 -5.81 -6.83
C VAL A 76 -10.47 -6.44 -5.48
N VAL A 77 -11.47 -6.99 -4.79
CA VAL A 77 -11.31 -7.58 -3.45
C VAL A 77 -10.46 -8.85 -3.48
N ASP A 78 -10.60 -9.67 -4.51
CA ASP A 78 -9.94 -10.98 -4.59
C ASP A 78 -8.54 -10.89 -5.22
N VAL A 79 -8.23 -9.83 -5.97
CA VAL A 79 -6.97 -9.74 -6.74
C VAL A 79 -6.13 -8.52 -6.38
N ILE A 80 -6.73 -7.33 -6.27
CA ILE A 80 -5.97 -6.09 -6.00
C ILE A 80 -5.71 -5.93 -4.50
N ILE A 81 -6.74 -6.07 -3.66
CA ILE A 81 -6.61 -5.89 -2.21
C ILE A 81 -5.58 -6.84 -1.57
N PRO A 82 -5.47 -8.13 -1.95
CA PRO A 82 -4.51 -9.03 -1.31
C PRO A 82 -3.05 -8.62 -1.51
N GLN A 83 -2.75 -7.80 -2.53
CA GLN A 83 -1.40 -7.26 -2.75
C GLN A 83 -0.96 -6.30 -1.64
N LEU A 84 -1.87 -5.89 -0.76
CA LEU A 84 -1.55 -5.13 0.44
C LEU A 84 -0.52 -5.85 1.34
N ILE A 85 -0.47 -7.19 1.30
CA ILE A 85 0.48 -7.97 2.12
C ILE A 85 1.94 -7.69 1.78
N ASP A 86 2.21 -7.32 0.53
CA ASP A 86 3.56 -7.06 0.02
C ASP A 86 3.93 -5.57 0.07
N ILE A 87 3.04 -4.73 0.62
CA ILE A 87 3.31 -3.29 0.75
C ILE A 87 4.01 -3.01 2.07
N ASP A 88 5.23 -2.47 1.99
CA ASP A 88 5.86 -1.83 3.14
C ASP A 88 5.25 -0.44 3.37
N PHE A 89 4.45 -0.33 4.42
CA PHE A 89 3.81 0.91 4.82
C PHE A 89 4.78 2.02 5.21
N ALA A 90 5.97 1.68 5.72
CA ALA A 90 7.00 2.65 6.06
C ALA A 90 7.62 3.27 4.81
N GLU A 91 7.69 2.53 3.70
CA GLU A 91 8.16 3.04 2.41
C GLU A 91 7.08 3.86 1.68
N VAL A 92 5.82 3.42 1.72
CA VAL A 92 4.71 4.11 1.05
C VAL A 92 4.34 5.42 1.74
N PHE A 93 4.41 5.47 3.07
CA PHE A 93 4.10 6.66 3.85
C PHE A 93 5.21 6.95 4.88
N PRO A 94 6.38 7.43 4.43
CA PRO A 94 7.51 7.68 5.31
C PRO A 94 7.24 8.91 6.17
N LEU A 95 7.10 8.69 7.47
CA LEU A 95 6.93 9.76 8.44
C LEU A 95 8.26 10.52 8.61
N ARG A 96 8.27 11.83 8.31
CA ARG A 96 9.45 12.68 8.51
C ARG A 96 9.89 12.75 9.97
N GLN A 97 8.93 12.79 10.89
CA GLN A 97 9.17 12.88 12.34
C GLN A 97 8.22 11.92 13.06
N PRO A 98 8.52 10.60 13.08
CA PRO A 98 7.60 9.59 13.59
C PRO A 98 7.19 9.81 15.06
N LEU A 99 8.15 10.21 15.91
CA LEU A 99 7.87 10.49 17.31
C LEU A 99 6.93 11.69 17.49
N ALA A 100 7.11 12.77 16.73
CA ALA A 100 6.24 13.94 16.83
C ALA A 100 4.80 13.59 16.41
N VAL A 101 4.64 12.85 15.31
CA VAL A 101 3.33 12.38 14.85
C VAL A 101 2.66 11.47 15.89
N LEU A 102 3.42 10.56 16.50
CA LEU A 102 2.92 9.70 17.58
C LEU A 102 2.51 10.53 18.80
N THR A 103 3.31 11.54 19.16
CA THR A 103 2.99 12.45 20.26
C THR A 103 1.69 13.18 20.04
N ASP A 104 1.51 13.80 18.87
CA ASP A 104 0.28 14.52 18.53
C ASP A 104 -0.97 13.61 18.57
N LEU A 105 -0.83 12.33 18.16
CA LEU A 105 -1.92 11.36 18.21
C LEU A 105 -2.27 10.97 19.64
N LEU A 106 -1.27 10.63 20.45
CA LEU A 106 -1.49 10.20 21.83
C LEU A 106 -2.00 11.34 22.73
N GLU A 107 -1.52 12.57 22.52
CA GLU A 107 -2.04 13.76 23.23
C GLU A 107 -3.50 14.03 22.89
N LYS A 108 -3.92 13.85 21.62
CA LYS A 108 -5.33 13.92 21.22
C LYS A 108 -6.19 12.86 21.93
N ASP A 109 -5.63 11.68 22.16
CA ASP A 109 -6.29 10.58 22.88
C ASP A 109 -6.20 10.74 24.42
N GLY A 110 -5.63 11.84 24.91
CA GLY A 110 -5.60 12.22 26.33
C GLY A 110 -4.33 11.81 27.09
N ALA A 111 -3.28 11.36 26.39
CA ALA A 111 -1.96 11.19 26.99
C ALA A 111 -1.41 12.55 27.43
N LYS A 112 -0.75 12.59 28.59
CA LYS A 112 -0.15 13.82 29.15
C LYS A 112 1.34 13.94 28.89
N GLU A 113 2.02 12.81 28.80
CA GLU A 113 3.46 12.73 28.65
C GLU A 113 3.82 11.40 27.98
N ILE A 114 4.82 11.46 27.10
CA ILE A 114 5.38 10.29 26.41
C ILE A 114 6.87 10.26 26.73
N GLU A 115 7.26 9.33 27.60
CA GLU A 115 8.63 9.16 28.05
C GLU A 115 9.26 7.94 27.35
N PRO A 116 10.20 8.12 26.41
CA PRO A 116 10.95 7.01 25.85
C PRO A 116 11.91 6.43 26.90
N ARG A 117 11.90 5.10 27.09
CA ARG A 117 12.72 4.41 28.08
C ARG A 117 13.50 3.26 27.45
N LEU A 118 14.78 3.17 27.78
CA LEU A 118 15.60 2.03 27.39
C LEU A 118 15.19 0.79 28.18
N LEU A 119 14.74 -0.25 27.49
CA LEU A 119 14.33 -1.52 28.10
C LEU A 119 15.49 -2.49 28.17
N ARG A 120 16.28 -2.59 27.09
CA ARG A 120 17.43 -3.51 27.00
C ARG A 120 18.55 -2.92 26.17
N SER A 121 19.78 -3.32 26.49
CA SER A 121 20.97 -2.99 25.71
C SER A 121 21.91 -4.18 25.63
N ALA A 122 22.54 -4.37 24.47
CA ALA A 122 23.58 -5.37 24.26
C ALA A 122 24.75 -4.78 23.47
N GLY A 123 25.98 -5.16 23.84
CA GLY A 123 27.18 -4.76 23.09
C GLY A 123 27.37 -3.26 22.98
N VAL A 124 27.07 -2.49 24.04
CA VAL A 124 27.08 -1.00 24.04
C VAL A 124 28.38 -0.39 23.52
N VAL A 125 29.51 -1.07 23.73
CA VAL A 125 30.86 -0.63 23.31
C VAL A 125 31.34 -1.35 22.04
N SER A 126 30.50 -2.19 21.43
CA SER A 126 30.82 -2.87 20.17
C SER A 126 30.58 -1.94 18.98
N ALA A 127 31.04 -2.34 17.79
CA ALA A 127 30.78 -1.61 16.55
C ALA A 127 29.29 -1.59 16.15
N GLN A 128 28.47 -2.49 16.71
CA GLN A 128 27.04 -2.63 16.39
C GLN A 128 26.23 -2.80 17.69
N PRO A 129 26.09 -1.73 18.49
CA PRO A 129 25.30 -1.79 19.71
C PRO A 129 23.81 -1.95 19.36
N VAL A 130 23.08 -2.71 20.20
CA VAL A 130 21.64 -2.93 20.05
C VAL A 130 20.92 -2.36 21.26
N TYR A 131 19.90 -1.55 21.00
CA TYR A 131 19.03 -0.95 22.00
C TYR A 131 17.58 -1.31 21.68
N VAL A 132 16.81 -1.62 22.72
CA VAL A 132 15.36 -1.82 22.68
C VAL A 132 14.73 -0.91 23.70
#